data_AF-A0A0S8F781-F1
#
_entry.id   AF-A0A0S8F781-F1
#
_cell.length_a   1.000
_cell.length_b   1.000
_cell.length_c   1.000
_cell.angle_alpha   90.00
_cell.angle_beta   90.00
_cell.angle_gamma   90.00
#
_symmetry.space_group_name_H-M   'P 1'
#
loop_
_entity.id
_entity.type
_entity.pdbx_description
1 polymer ?
#
loop_
_entity_poly.entity_id
_entity_poly.type
_entity_poly.pdbx_seq_one_letter_code
_entity_poly.pdbx_strand_id
1 'polypeptide(L)'
;MRLAIKTSFWWYLASITILSLGVVVSALQFPGGFDWFYIVASALASRRDNPAGYIWYASAFGLSMALLLPYTSALVKDFGNTNSAASRFAIVALRTGLVCGILLGIEGLIVPDLSRWIPKGHEILGISSFLGLYMGILVLLFPAIRHRKVYALPAVLVAISVLAIGVTQLVLYLEQRGTGWINTEWREMGIPFWLSYAFWQWMAIGSLIAGLGLLSLIHNEETDT
;
A
#
# COMPACT_ATOMS: atom_id res chain seq x y z
N MET A 1 1.70 18.65 -23.42
CA MET A 1 0.96 17.92 -22.37
C MET A 1 1.21 16.41 -22.43
N ARG A 2 1.01 15.74 -23.58
CA ARG A 2 1.26 14.28 -23.77
C ARG A 2 2.64 13.74 -23.31
N LEU A 3 3.72 14.54 -23.38
CA LEU A 3 5.04 14.10 -22.91
C LEU A 3 5.10 13.90 -21.38
N ALA A 4 4.40 14.72 -20.59
CA ALA A 4 4.48 14.69 -19.13
C ALA A 4 3.79 13.47 -18.51
N ILE A 5 2.83 12.88 -19.24
CA ILE A 5 2.07 11.69 -18.84
C ILE A 5 2.85 10.42 -19.17
N LYS A 6 3.46 10.39 -20.35
CA LYS A 6 4.35 9.27 -20.71
C LYS A 6 5.52 9.17 -19.71
N THR A 7 6.06 10.31 -19.27
CA THR A 7 7.09 10.33 -18.22
C THR A 7 6.55 10.00 -16.83
N SER A 8 5.30 10.36 -16.49
CA SER A 8 4.69 10.02 -15.19
C SER A 8 4.48 8.52 -15.03
N PHE A 9 4.06 7.82 -16.08
CA PHE A 9 3.86 6.36 -16.06
C PHE A 9 5.17 5.60 -15.79
N TRP A 10 6.31 6.09 -16.29
CA TRP A 10 7.62 5.50 -15.99
C TRP A 10 7.98 5.57 -14.51
N TRP A 11 7.59 6.65 -13.80
CA TRP A 11 7.79 6.75 -12.36
C TRP A 11 6.97 5.71 -11.59
N TYR A 12 5.74 5.46 -12.02
CA TYR A 12 4.90 4.38 -11.48
C TYR A 12 5.51 3.00 -11.72
N LEU A 13 5.96 2.70 -12.96
CA LEU A 13 6.63 1.43 -13.26
C LEU A 13 7.93 1.24 -12.46
N ALA A 14 8.74 2.29 -12.34
CA ALA A 14 9.96 2.27 -11.55
C ALA A 14 9.66 2.00 -10.07
N SER A 15 8.62 2.64 -9.53
CA SER A 15 8.15 2.43 -8.16
C SER A 15 7.76 0.98 -7.88
N ILE A 16 6.98 0.35 -8.77
CA ILE A 16 6.58 -1.06 -8.63
C ILE A 16 7.79 -1.99 -8.75
N THR A 17 8.67 -1.71 -9.71
CA THR A 17 9.85 -2.53 -9.96
C THR A 17 10.75 -2.55 -8.74
N ILE A 18 11.03 -1.37 -8.16
CA ILE A 18 11.85 -1.24 -6.96
C ILE A 18 11.20 -1.96 -5.78
N LEU A 19 9.90 -1.76 -5.55
CA LEU A 19 9.19 -2.44 -4.46
C LEU A 19 9.24 -3.96 -4.63
N SER A 20 8.95 -4.46 -5.83
CA SER A 20 8.95 -5.89 -6.14
C SER A 20 10.33 -6.53 -5.93
N LEU A 21 11.39 -5.86 -6.38
CA LEU A 21 12.76 -6.32 -6.15
C LEU A 21 13.11 -6.33 -4.67
N GLY A 22 12.73 -5.28 -3.92
CA GLY A 22 12.92 -5.23 -2.47
C GLY A 22 12.20 -6.36 -1.73
N VAL A 23 10.95 -6.64 -2.11
CA VAL A 23 10.17 -7.76 -1.57
C VAL A 23 10.85 -9.09 -1.87
N VAL A 24 11.23 -9.35 -3.12
CA VAL A 24 11.86 -10.62 -3.53
C VAL A 24 13.19 -10.82 -2.81
N VAL A 25 14.09 -9.83 -2.82
CA VAL A 25 15.40 -9.93 -2.18
C VAL A 25 15.28 -10.10 -0.67
N SER A 26 14.33 -9.40 -0.04
CA SER A 26 14.07 -9.52 1.39
C SER A 26 13.45 -10.87 1.77
N ALA A 27 12.52 -11.38 0.96
CA ALA A 27 11.89 -12.68 1.14
C ALA A 27 12.87 -13.85 0.97
N LEU A 28 13.80 -13.75 0.01
CA LEU A 28 14.87 -14.73 -0.18
C LEU A 28 15.83 -14.82 1.02
N GLN A 29 15.93 -13.75 1.81
CA GLN A 29 16.77 -13.69 3.01
C GLN A 29 15.97 -13.94 4.30
N PHE A 30 14.67 -14.22 4.19
CA PHE A 30 13.81 -14.39 5.35
C PHE A 30 14.12 -15.71 6.08
N PRO A 31 14.41 -15.69 7.39
CA PRO A 31 14.77 -16.89 8.14
C PRO A 31 13.58 -17.85 8.23
N GLY A 32 13.83 -19.15 8.00
CA GLY A 32 12.79 -20.18 8.03
C GLY A 32 11.91 -20.25 6.76
N GLY A 33 12.17 -19.40 5.77
CA GLY A 33 11.40 -19.33 4.52
C GLY A 33 10.25 -18.33 4.60
N PHE A 34 9.91 -17.75 3.44
CA PHE A 34 8.87 -16.74 3.33
C PHE A 34 7.55 -17.33 2.82
N ASP A 35 6.50 -17.26 3.65
CA ASP A 35 5.14 -17.66 3.30
C ASP A 35 4.22 -16.42 3.34
N TRP A 36 3.97 -15.83 2.18
CA TRP A 36 3.18 -14.59 2.09
C TRP A 36 1.72 -14.75 2.54
N PHE A 37 1.19 -15.98 2.63
CA PHE A 37 -0.15 -16.20 3.18
C PHE A 37 -0.21 -15.91 4.68
N TYR A 38 0.90 -16.08 5.41
CA TYR A 38 0.94 -15.98 6.87
C TYR A 38 1.96 -14.96 7.40
N ILE A 39 2.84 -14.45 6.54
CA ILE A 39 3.86 -13.47 6.90
C ILE A 39 3.49 -12.09 6.35
N VAL A 40 3.27 -11.17 7.28
CA VAL A 40 2.94 -9.77 7.00
C VAL A 40 4.08 -9.05 6.31
N ALA A 41 3.75 -8.07 5.46
CA ALA A 41 4.74 -7.26 4.76
C ALA A 41 5.65 -6.49 5.72
N SER A 42 5.14 -6.09 6.90
CA SER A 42 5.95 -5.44 7.95
C SER A 42 7.01 -6.36 8.55
N ALA A 43 6.85 -7.68 8.52
CA ALA A 43 7.87 -8.61 8.98
C ALA A 43 9.10 -8.59 8.05
N LEU A 44 8.91 -8.32 6.75
CA LEU A 44 10.02 -8.10 5.83
C LEU A 44 10.82 -6.85 6.20
N ALA A 45 10.21 -5.85 6.84
CA ALA A 45 10.87 -4.62 7.33
C ALA A 45 11.43 -4.75 8.75
N SER A 46 11.13 -5.83 9.46
CA SER A 46 11.47 -6.02 10.87
C SER A 46 12.91 -6.50 11.01
N ARG A 47 13.73 -5.79 11.77
CA ARG A 47 15.10 -6.24 12.11
C ARG A 47 15.10 -7.52 12.94
N ARG A 48 14.05 -7.72 13.72
CA ARG A 48 13.89 -8.90 14.57
C ARG A 48 13.54 -10.12 13.73
N ASP A 49 12.58 -9.98 12.82
CA ASP A 49 12.04 -11.11 12.06
C ASP A 49 12.86 -11.39 10.79
N ASN A 50 13.47 -10.36 10.20
CA ASN A 50 14.29 -10.47 8.99
C ASN A 50 15.62 -9.69 9.11
N PRO A 51 16.55 -10.09 10.00
CA PRO A 51 17.77 -9.33 10.29
C PRO A 51 18.68 -9.11 9.07
N ALA A 52 18.68 -10.03 8.11
CA ALA A 52 19.46 -9.91 6.88
C ALA A 52 18.71 -9.13 5.78
N GLY A 53 17.40 -9.35 5.64
CA GLY A 53 16.60 -8.82 4.54
C GLY A 53 15.92 -7.48 4.80
N TYR A 54 15.88 -6.97 6.03
CA TYR A 54 15.06 -5.80 6.36
C TYR A 54 15.46 -4.53 5.61
N ILE A 55 16.77 -4.32 5.40
CA ILE A 55 17.30 -3.13 4.73
C ILE A 55 16.79 -3.07 3.29
N TRP A 56 16.71 -4.21 2.61
CA TRP A 56 16.26 -4.30 1.22
C TRP A 56 14.79 -3.92 1.08
N TYR A 57 13.94 -4.44 1.95
CA TYR A 57 12.52 -4.09 1.93
C TYR A 57 12.28 -2.63 2.35
N ALA A 58 12.86 -2.18 3.48
CA ALA A 58 12.65 -0.83 3.98
C ALA A 58 13.14 0.25 2.99
N SER A 59 14.32 0.06 2.39
CA SER A 59 14.86 0.97 1.35
C SER A 59 13.97 0.98 0.11
N ALA A 60 13.60 -0.19 -0.40
CA ALA A 60 12.77 -0.30 -1.58
C ALA A 60 11.38 0.29 -1.37
N PHE A 61 10.76 0.05 -0.21
CA PHE A 61 9.48 0.62 0.16
C PHE A 61 9.53 2.15 0.22
N GLY A 62 10.49 2.72 0.97
CA GLY A 62 10.65 4.16 1.07
C GLY A 62 10.92 4.82 -0.28
N LEU A 63 11.81 4.23 -1.09
CA LEU A 63 12.13 4.73 -2.42
C LEU A 63 10.96 4.58 -3.39
N SER A 64 10.23 3.47 -3.35
CA SER A 64 9.02 3.23 -4.14
C SER A 64 7.96 4.30 -3.86
N MET A 65 7.74 4.65 -2.59
CA MET A 65 6.81 5.72 -2.20
C MET A 65 7.30 7.10 -2.67
N ALA A 66 8.61 7.38 -2.58
CA ALA A 66 9.19 8.62 -3.09
C ALA A 66 9.02 8.77 -4.61
N LEU A 67 9.20 7.69 -5.37
CA LEU A 67 9.02 7.68 -6.82
C LEU A 67 7.56 7.88 -7.24
N LEU A 68 6.59 7.62 -6.36
CA LEU A 68 5.19 7.94 -6.62
C LEU A 68 4.85 9.43 -6.42
N LEU A 69 5.72 10.24 -5.82
CA LEU A 69 5.48 11.69 -5.69
C LEU A 69 5.41 12.44 -7.04
N PRO A 70 6.35 12.26 -7.99
CA PRO A 70 6.20 12.85 -9.32
C PRO A 70 4.99 12.29 -10.07
N TYR A 71 4.68 11.00 -9.90
CA TYR A 71 3.48 10.37 -10.47
C TYR A 71 2.19 11.03 -9.98
N THR A 72 2.01 11.12 -8.66
CA THR A 72 0.83 11.77 -8.06
C THR A 72 0.75 13.25 -8.39
N SER A 73 1.90 13.93 -8.55
CA SER A 73 1.94 15.33 -8.97
C SER A 73 1.48 15.54 -10.41
N ALA A 74 1.66 14.56 -11.30
CA ALA A 74 1.04 14.57 -12.62
C ALA A 74 -0.48 14.45 -12.50
N LEU A 75 -0.98 13.51 -11.66
CA LEU A 75 -2.42 13.35 -11.41
C LEU A 75 -3.08 14.65 -10.89
N VAL A 76 -2.37 15.47 -10.09
CA VAL A 76 -2.90 16.77 -9.63
C VAL A 76 -3.20 17.71 -10.78
N LYS A 77 -2.39 17.72 -11.84
CA LYS A 77 -2.63 18.63 -12.98
C LYS A 77 -3.91 18.26 -13.71
N ASP A 78 -4.22 16.97 -13.75
CA ASP A 78 -5.33 16.44 -14.53
C ASP A 78 -6.64 16.44 -13.69
N PHE A 79 -6.60 15.90 -12.48
CA PHE A 79 -7.76 15.86 -11.59
C PHE A 79 -7.95 17.17 -10.80
N GLY A 80 -6.91 17.98 -10.60
CA GLY A 80 -7.01 19.25 -9.85
C GLY A 80 -7.77 20.35 -10.59
N ASN A 81 -7.81 20.29 -11.92
CA ASN A 81 -8.61 21.20 -12.74
C ASN A 81 -10.12 20.94 -12.63
N THR A 82 -10.55 19.79 -12.08
CA THR A 82 -11.98 19.50 -11.87
C THR A 82 -12.62 20.33 -10.75
N ASN A 83 -11.85 21.19 -10.07
CA ASN A 83 -12.25 22.15 -9.02
C ASN A 83 -13.11 21.59 -7.86
N SER A 84 -13.29 20.27 -7.79
CA SER A 84 -14.09 19.64 -6.75
C SER A 84 -13.31 19.54 -5.45
N ALA A 85 -13.96 19.81 -4.32
CA ALA A 85 -13.36 19.65 -3.00
C ALA A 85 -12.90 18.19 -2.77
N ALA A 86 -13.62 17.22 -3.33
CA ALA A 86 -13.29 15.80 -3.25
C ALA A 86 -11.96 15.46 -3.92
N SER A 87 -11.71 15.97 -5.15
CA SER A 87 -10.44 15.75 -5.86
C SER A 87 -9.27 16.33 -5.06
N ARG A 88 -9.42 17.54 -4.49
CA ARG A 88 -8.38 18.16 -3.66
C ARG A 88 -8.09 17.34 -2.40
N PHE A 89 -9.13 16.91 -1.70
CA PHE A 89 -9.02 16.04 -0.53
C PHE A 89 -8.28 14.74 -0.89
N ALA A 90 -8.65 14.10 -2.01
CA ALA A 90 -8.05 12.84 -2.44
C ALA A 90 -6.56 12.97 -2.74
N ILE A 91 -6.15 14.05 -3.42
CA ILE A 91 -4.73 14.35 -3.68
C ILE A 91 -3.96 14.60 -2.39
N VAL A 92 -4.52 15.35 -1.45
CA VAL A 92 -3.89 15.59 -0.14
C VAL A 92 -3.73 14.26 0.61
N ALA A 93 -4.79 13.45 0.67
CA ALA A 93 -4.77 12.13 1.30
C ALA A 93 -3.69 11.22 0.68
N LEU A 94 -3.61 11.14 -0.66
CA LEU A 94 -2.55 10.39 -1.35
C LEU A 94 -1.16 10.86 -0.96
N ARG A 95 -0.92 12.17 -1.00
CA ARG A 95 0.40 12.74 -0.69
C ARG A 95 0.79 12.53 0.76
N THR A 96 -0.14 12.72 1.70
CA THR A 96 0.08 12.39 3.11
C THR A 96 0.42 10.90 3.24
N GLY A 97 -0.31 10.03 2.55
CA GLY A 97 -0.06 8.59 2.54
C GLY A 97 1.35 8.22 2.08
N LEU A 98 1.79 8.82 0.97
CA LEU A 98 3.14 8.65 0.43
C LEU A 98 4.23 9.18 1.36
N VAL A 99 4.06 10.39 1.92
CA VAL A 99 5.03 10.98 2.86
C VAL A 99 5.18 10.11 4.10
N CYS A 100 4.07 9.63 4.68
CA CYS A 100 4.13 8.69 5.79
C CYS A 100 4.83 7.38 5.40
N GLY A 101 4.61 6.87 4.19
CA GLY A 101 5.30 5.67 3.68
C GLY A 101 6.81 5.87 3.50
N ILE A 102 7.24 7.04 3.00
CA ILE A 102 8.66 7.41 2.92
C ILE A 102 9.27 7.43 4.32
N LEU A 103 8.58 8.06 5.29
CA LEU A 103 9.04 8.15 6.67
C LEU A 103 9.16 6.76 7.32
N LEU A 104 8.24 5.83 7.05
CA LEU A 104 8.37 4.43 7.49
C LEU A 104 9.60 3.74 6.90
N GLY A 105 9.86 3.94 5.60
CA GLY A 105 11.07 3.40 4.97
C GLY A 105 12.35 3.94 5.63
N ILE A 106 12.39 5.25 5.89
CA ILE A 106 13.52 5.90 6.59
C ILE A 106 13.65 5.39 8.03
N GLU A 107 12.53 5.25 8.74
CA GLU A 107 12.47 4.74 10.11
C GLU A 107 13.07 3.34 10.20
N GLY A 108 12.65 2.40 9.35
CA GLY A 108 13.20 1.05 9.32
C GLY A 108 14.72 1.00 9.09
N LEU A 109 15.28 1.97 8.36
CA LEU A 109 16.72 2.06 8.08
C LEU A 109 17.52 2.72 9.19
N ILE A 110 17.04 3.80 9.76
CA ILE A 110 17.85 4.68 10.62
C ILE A 110 17.53 4.49 12.10
N VAL A 111 16.28 4.19 12.44
CA VAL A 111 15.80 4.21 13.83
C VAL A 111 15.53 2.78 14.28
N PRO A 112 16.42 2.17 15.10
CA PRO A 112 16.25 0.78 15.52
C PRO A 112 15.01 0.55 16.40
N ASP A 113 14.54 1.59 17.09
CA ASP A 113 13.42 1.56 18.03
C ASP A 113 12.69 2.92 18.11
N LEU A 114 11.89 3.27 17.10
CA LEU A 114 11.11 4.54 17.13
C LEU A 114 10.17 4.59 18.34
N SER A 115 9.69 3.43 18.80
CA SER A 115 8.81 3.28 19.95
C SER A 115 9.38 3.87 21.25
N ARG A 116 10.72 3.94 21.39
CA ARG A 116 11.37 4.58 22.56
C ARG A 116 11.20 6.09 22.57
N TRP A 117 11.06 6.71 21.39
CA TRP A 117 10.97 8.16 21.23
C TRP A 117 9.52 8.60 21.13
N ILE A 118 8.73 7.87 20.35
CA ILE A 118 7.32 8.14 20.10
C ILE A 118 6.56 6.83 20.30
N PRO A 119 5.84 6.67 21.43
CA PRO A 119 4.97 5.53 21.65
C PRO A 119 4.03 5.39 20.45
N LYS A 120 4.04 4.22 19.80
CA LYS A 120 3.24 3.91 18.60
C LYS A 120 3.54 4.76 17.36
N GLY A 121 4.69 5.44 17.28
CA GLY A 121 5.05 6.24 16.11
C GLY A 121 5.00 5.45 14.79
N HIS A 122 5.57 4.24 14.78
CA HIS A 122 5.52 3.34 13.63
C HIS A 122 4.08 2.98 13.23
N GLU A 123 3.22 2.63 14.20
CA GLU A 123 1.80 2.30 13.95
C GLU A 123 1.05 3.50 13.35
N ILE A 124 1.26 4.70 13.89
CA ILE A 124 0.62 5.93 13.41
C ILE A 124 1.03 6.22 11.96
N LEU A 125 2.32 6.10 11.65
CA LEU A 125 2.82 6.29 10.28
C LEU A 125 2.26 5.23 9.33
N GLY A 126 2.23 3.96 9.75
CA GLY A 126 1.64 2.84 9.01
C GLY A 126 0.17 3.07 8.67
N ILE A 127 -0.64 3.37 9.68
CA ILE A 127 -2.08 3.63 9.52
C ILE A 127 -2.32 4.87 8.66
N SER A 128 -1.56 5.94 8.88
CA SER A 128 -1.68 7.18 8.09
C SER A 128 -1.30 6.95 6.63
N SER A 129 -0.24 6.17 6.37
CA SER A 129 0.16 5.78 5.03
C SER A 129 -0.95 5.00 4.34
N PHE A 130 -1.44 3.95 5.00
CA PHE A 130 -2.49 3.08 4.50
C PHE A 130 -3.79 3.85 4.19
N LEU A 131 -4.32 4.58 5.18
CA LEU A 131 -5.58 5.32 5.02
C LEU A 131 -5.47 6.42 3.97
N GLY A 132 -4.35 7.16 3.94
CA GLY A 132 -4.12 8.22 2.96
C GLY A 132 -4.15 7.70 1.52
N LEU A 133 -3.44 6.59 1.26
CA LEU A 133 -3.42 5.95 -0.05
C LEU A 133 -4.80 5.42 -0.45
N TYR A 134 -5.47 4.69 0.45
CA TYR A 134 -6.78 4.10 0.17
C TYR A 134 -7.86 5.14 -0.09
N MET A 135 -8.01 6.11 0.81
CA MET A 135 -9.00 7.18 0.67
C MET A 135 -8.75 7.98 -0.60
N GLY A 136 -7.49 8.31 -0.86
CA GLY A 136 -7.10 9.04 -2.05
C GLY A 136 -7.44 8.32 -3.36
N ILE A 137 -7.12 7.04 -3.48
CA ILE A 137 -7.43 6.24 -4.68
C ILE A 137 -8.93 6.05 -4.85
N LEU A 138 -9.65 5.66 -3.79
CA LEU A 138 -11.09 5.39 -3.87
C LEU A 138 -11.88 6.64 -4.24
N VAL A 139 -11.54 7.80 -3.66
CA VAL A 139 -12.22 9.07 -3.98
C VAL A 139 -11.96 9.48 -5.42
N LEU A 140 -10.75 9.26 -5.98
CA LEU A 140 -10.47 9.54 -7.40
C LEU A 140 -11.11 8.55 -8.37
N LEU A 141 -11.22 7.27 -7.99
CA LEU A 141 -11.89 6.26 -8.82
C LEU A 141 -13.41 6.46 -8.89
N PHE A 142 -14.03 7.03 -7.85
CA PHE A 142 -15.49 7.14 -7.79
C PHE A 142 -16.12 7.96 -8.94
N PRO A 143 -15.62 9.17 -9.28
CA PRO A 143 -16.05 9.88 -10.49
C PRO A 143 -15.83 9.07 -11.77
N ALA A 144 -14.68 8.38 -11.90
CA ALA A 144 -14.36 7.59 -13.08
C ALA A 144 -15.40 6.46 -13.31
N ILE A 145 -15.85 5.80 -12.25
CA ILE A 145 -16.91 4.76 -12.32
C ILE A 145 -18.21 5.32 -12.89
N ARG A 146 -18.56 6.57 -12.54
CA ARG A 146 -19.78 7.22 -13.05
C ARG A 146 -19.70 7.48 -14.55
N HIS A 147 -18.50 7.70 -15.08
CA HIS A 147 -18.28 7.88 -16.52
C HIS A 147 -18.19 6.55 -17.27
N ARG A 148 -17.45 5.56 -16.74
CA ARG A 148 -17.33 4.23 -17.35
C ARG A 148 -17.32 3.12 -16.31
N LYS A 149 -18.22 2.14 -16.48
CA LYS A 149 -18.36 0.98 -15.58
C LYS A 149 -17.12 0.09 -15.51
N VAL A 150 -16.22 0.14 -16.49
CA VAL A 150 -14.97 -0.64 -16.49
C VAL A 150 -14.09 -0.34 -15.27
N TYR A 151 -14.19 0.87 -14.72
CA TYR A 151 -13.44 1.27 -13.51
C TYR A 151 -14.07 0.78 -12.20
N ALA A 152 -15.24 0.14 -12.24
CA ALA A 152 -15.90 -0.39 -11.06
C ALA A 152 -15.12 -1.57 -10.46
N LEU A 153 -14.65 -2.50 -11.29
CA LEU A 153 -13.92 -3.70 -10.83
C LEU A 153 -12.68 -3.32 -10.01
N PRO A 154 -11.80 -2.41 -10.47
CA PRO A 154 -10.66 -1.96 -9.68
C PRO A 154 -11.02 -1.29 -8.36
N ALA A 155 -12.04 -0.43 -8.36
CA ALA A 155 -12.50 0.21 -7.13
C ALA A 155 -13.03 -0.82 -6.12
N VAL A 156 -13.73 -1.85 -6.60
CA VAL A 156 -14.15 -2.99 -5.80
C VAL A 156 -12.95 -3.77 -5.27
N LEU A 157 -11.91 -4.03 -6.07
CA LEU A 157 -10.69 -4.71 -5.62
C LEU A 157 -9.94 -3.94 -4.52
N VAL A 158 -9.87 -2.62 -4.65
CA VAL A 158 -9.31 -1.73 -3.62
C VAL A 158 -10.18 -1.80 -2.36
N ALA A 159 -11.51 -1.62 -2.49
CA ALA A 159 -12.42 -1.61 -1.35
C ALA A 159 -12.50 -2.96 -0.62
N ILE A 160 -12.58 -4.08 -1.35
CA ILE A 160 -12.74 -5.42 -0.76
C ILE A 160 -11.54 -5.80 0.10
N SER A 161 -10.32 -5.42 -0.30
CA SER A 161 -9.12 -5.71 0.49
C SER A 161 -9.17 -5.02 1.87
N VAL A 162 -9.61 -3.75 1.94
CA VAL A 162 -9.75 -3.04 3.22
C VAL A 162 -10.88 -3.60 4.06
N LEU A 163 -12.03 -3.85 3.44
CA LEU A 163 -13.19 -4.43 4.13
C LEU A 163 -12.85 -5.80 4.69
N ALA A 164 -12.14 -6.63 3.94
CA ALA A 164 -11.74 -7.95 4.37
C ALA A 164 -10.73 -7.90 5.53
N ILE A 165 -9.78 -6.95 5.55
CA ILE A 165 -8.94 -6.71 6.73
C ILE A 165 -9.83 -6.37 7.94
N GLY A 166 -10.76 -5.43 7.81
CA GLY A 166 -11.65 -5.05 8.91
C GLY A 166 -12.53 -6.20 9.42
N VAL A 167 -13.14 -6.96 8.51
CA VAL A 167 -13.99 -8.11 8.84
C VAL A 167 -13.19 -9.22 9.50
N THR A 168 -12.01 -9.57 8.96
CA THR A 168 -11.16 -10.60 9.57
C THR A 168 -10.72 -10.18 10.98
N GLN A 169 -10.24 -8.94 11.16
CA GLN A 169 -9.88 -8.47 12.50
C GLN A 169 -11.06 -8.46 13.48
N LEU A 170 -12.26 -8.11 13.02
CA LEU A 170 -13.47 -8.16 13.85
C LEU A 170 -13.83 -9.60 14.24
N VAL A 171 -13.81 -10.54 13.29
CA VAL A 171 -14.08 -11.96 13.56
C VAL A 171 -13.10 -12.50 14.59
N LEU A 172 -11.80 -12.21 14.43
CA LEU A 172 -10.78 -12.67 15.36
C LEU A 172 -10.91 -12.03 16.74
N TYR A 173 -11.29 -10.75 16.81
CA TYR A 173 -11.59 -10.09 18.06
C TYR A 173 -12.80 -10.70 18.79
N LEU A 174 -13.78 -11.25 18.07
CA LEU A 174 -14.96 -11.86 18.65
C LEU A 174 -14.72 -13.33 19.03
N GLU A 175 -14.06 -14.10 18.18
CA GLU A 175 -13.93 -15.55 18.33
C GLU A 175 -12.65 -15.97 19.08
N GLN A 176 -11.57 -15.18 19.02
CA GLN A 176 -10.24 -15.59 19.47
C GLN A 176 -9.54 -14.52 20.33
N ARG A 177 -10.24 -14.01 21.36
CA ARG A 177 -9.73 -12.97 22.29
C ARG A 177 -8.41 -13.28 23.02
N GLY A 178 -7.92 -14.52 22.95
CA GLY A 178 -6.70 -14.97 23.65
C GLY A 178 -5.52 -15.33 22.73
N THR A 179 -5.72 -15.45 21.42
CA THR A 179 -4.59 -15.66 20.50
C THR A 179 -3.94 -14.31 20.26
N GLY A 180 -2.63 -14.19 20.50
CA GLY A 180 -1.88 -12.97 20.19
C GLY A 180 -1.96 -12.60 18.70
N TRP A 181 -1.15 -11.62 18.28
CA TRP A 181 -1.06 -11.25 16.88
C TRP A 181 -0.69 -12.47 16.02
N ILE A 182 -1.48 -12.69 14.97
CA ILE A 182 -1.41 -13.81 14.02
C ILE A 182 0.04 -14.07 13.57
N ASN A 183 0.50 -15.31 13.74
CA ASN A 183 1.83 -15.78 13.33
C ASN A 183 1.69 -17.09 12.53
N THR A 184 2.82 -17.67 12.13
CA THR A 184 2.88 -18.94 11.38
C THR A 184 2.24 -20.12 12.13
N GLU A 185 2.06 -20.04 13.45
CA GLU A 185 1.40 -21.09 14.25
C GLU A 185 -0.08 -21.28 13.86
N TRP A 186 -0.69 -20.28 13.21
CA TRP A 186 -2.06 -20.40 12.68
C TRP A 186 -2.22 -21.44 11.59
N ARG A 187 -1.17 -21.61 10.79
CA ARG A 187 -1.10 -22.68 9.80
C ARG A 187 -1.09 -24.05 10.49
N GLU A 188 -0.40 -24.16 11.62
CA GLU A 188 -0.34 -25.39 12.42
C GLU A 188 -1.69 -25.68 13.10
N MET A 189 -2.45 -24.64 13.44
CA MET A 189 -3.82 -24.74 13.95
C MET A 189 -4.87 -25.03 12.87
N GLY A 190 -4.48 -25.12 11.59
CA GLY A 190 -5.40 -25.39 10.48
C GLY A 190 -6.34 -24.24 10.13
N ILE A 191 -6.02 -23.01 10.54
CA ILE A 191 -6.85 -21.84 10.23
C ILE A 191 -6.71 -21.51 8.74
N PRO A 192 -7.82 -21.34 8.00
CA PRO A 192 -7.76 -21.02 6.57
C PRO A 192 -6.97 -19.75 6.27
N PHE A 193 -6.16 -19.77 5.21
CA PHE A 193 -5.32 -18.62 4.82
C PHE A 193 -6.12 -17.34 4.54
N TRP A 194 -7.38 -17.44 4.10
CA TRP A 194 -8.22 -16.27 3.83
C TRP A 194 -8.72 -15.58 5.11
N LEU A 195 -8.48 -16.14 6.30
CA LEU A 195 -8.65 -15.44 7.58
C LEU A 195 -7.36 -14.77 8.05
N SER A 196 -6.22 -15.05 7.39
CA SER A 196 -4.94 -14.47 7.73
C SER A 196 -4.91 -12.97 7.40
N TYR A 197 -4.49 -12.17 8.38
CA TYR A 197 -4.23 -10.76 8.17
C TYR A 197 -3.14 -10.53 7.10
N ALA A 198 -2.09 -11.36 7.09
CA ALA A 198 -1.00 -11.25 6.13
C ALA A 198 -1.51 -11.38 4.69
N PHE A 199 -2.35 -12.38 4.42
CA PHE A 199 -2.96 -12.58 3.11
C PHE A 199 -3.69 -11.31 2.63
N TRP A 200 -4.58 -10.76 3.45
CA TRP A 200 -5.32 -9.55 3.06
C TRP A 200 -4.45 -8.30 2.98
N GLN A 201 -3.38 -8.21 3.78
CA GLN A 201 -2.40 -7.12 3.67
C GLN A 201 -1.66 -7.16 2.32
N TRP A 202 -1.28 -8.34 1.82
CA TRP A 202 -0.67 -8.47 0.49
C TRP A 202 -1.67 -8.16 -0.63
N MET A 203 -2.92 -8.63 -0.49
CA MET A 203 -4.00 -8.27 -1.42
C MET A 203 -4.25 -6.76 -1.43
N ALA A 204 -4.15 -6.11 -0.26
CA ALA A 204 -4.28 -4.68 -0.13
C ALA A 204 -3.17 -3.93 -0.88
N ILE A 205 -1.91 -4.33 -0.71
CA ILE A 205 -0.76 -3.76 -1.45
C ILE A 205 -0.96 -3.92 -2.96
N GLY A 206 -1.28 -5.13 -3.42
CA GLY A 206 -1.52 -5.40 -4.84
C GLY A 206 -2.68 -4.56 -5.41
N SER A 207 -3.75 -4.41 -4.64
CA SER A 207 -4.93 -3.63 -5.04
C SER A 207 -4.62 -2.13 -5.09
N LEU A 208 -3.82 -1.60 -4.16
CA LEU A 208 -3.34 -0.22 -4.20
C LEU A 208 -2.48 0.05 -5.44
N ILE A 209 -1.57 -0.86 -5.77
CA ILE A 209 -0.75 -0.78 -6.98
C ILE A 209 -1.66 -0.73 -8.21
N ALA A 210 -2.57 -1.70 -8.35
CA ALA A 210 -3.50 -1.76 -9.47
C ALA A 210 -4.35 -0.49 -9.57
N GLY A 211 -4.93 -0.04 -8.46
CA GLY A 211 -5.76 1.17 -8.38
C GLY A 211 -4.99 2.42 -8.81
N LEU A 212 -3.74 2.58 -8.36
CA LEU A 212 -2.87 3.67 -8.81
C LEU A 212 -2.59 3.58 -10.30
N GLY A 213 -2.23 2.41 -10.83
CA GLY A 213 -1.95 2.24 -12.25
C GLY A 213 -3.14 2.62 -13.13
N LEU A 214 -4.36 2.25 -12.71
CA LEU A 214 -5.57 2.56 -13.46
C LEU A 214 -5.94 4.05 -13.49
N LEU A 215 -5.58 4.81 -12.46
CA LEU A 215 -5.74 6.27 -12.48
C LEU A 215 -4.96 6.90 -13.66
N SER A 216 -3.83 6.31 -14.07
CA SER A 216 -3.11 6.77 -15.29
C SER A 216 -3.81 6.40 -16.60
N LEU A 217 -4.58 5.31 -16.61
CA LEU A 217 -5.29 4.84 -17.81
C LEU A 217 -6.56 5.65 -18.06
N ILE A 218 -7.31 5.98 -17.00
CA ILE A 218 -8.48 6.88 -17.06
C ILE A 218 -8.13 8.18 -17.79
N HIS A 219 -6.93 8.71 -17.52
CA HIS A 219 -6.46 9.95 -18.11
C HIS A 219 -6.24 9.87 -19.63
N ASN A 220 -5.67 8.78 -20.14
CA ASN A 220 -5.34 8.70 -21.58
C ASN A 220 -6.60 8.76 -22.45
N GLU A 221 -7.72 8.21 -21.98
CA GLU A 221 -8.97 8.15 -22.74
C GLU A 221 -9.66 9.51 -22.91
N GLU A 222 -9.56 10.44 -21.95
CA GLU A 222 -10.16 11.79 -22.08
C GLU A 222 -9.41 12.67 -23.09
N THR A 223 -8.15 12.38 -23.39
CA THR A 223 -7.32 13.20 -24.31
C THR A 223 -7.42 12.80 -25.77
N ASP A 224 -8.10 11.70 -26.08
CA ASP A 224 -8.29 11.17 -27.43
C ASP A 224 -9.73 11.35 -27.96
N THR A 225 -10.65 11.87 -27.14
CA THR A 225 -12.01 12.29 -27.53
C THR A 225 -12.08 13.79 -27.75
#